data_AF-A0A7X1NXC2-F1
#
_entry.id   AF-A0A7X1NXC2-F1
#
_cell.length_a   1.000
_cell.length_b   1.000
_cell.length_c   1.000
_cell.angle_alpha   90.00
_cell.angle_beta   90.00
_cell.angle_gamma   90.00
#
_symmetry.space_group_name_H-M   'P 1'
#
loop_
_entity.id
_entity.type
_entity.pdbx_description
1 polymer ?
#
loop_
_entity_poly.entity_id
_entity_poly.type
_entity_poly.pdbx_seq_one_letter_code
_entity_poly.pdbx_strand_id
1 'polypeptide(L)'
;MLASLLTLTALSLPAWDAPTWGAPVKSDTRPANAHEARVFLTAYCQGRPDCQVEFLPIGENGTKIPAANRRIPVNVAYGSFTRPGTQEVLMTLCYAQSDACDGTTLLRREGGRWKAVHHTEGVSPSECLKFRRFDGRGQLACRSNGMVMYGSTLRLISADGKRAVQKDLLPDGLGNCEARPMPVTRLGDWRKQDVNGDGRPDLVVDVYRYRLHFGKPGCLPGEPVRVDGERVVRRFAM
;
A
#
# COMPACT_ATOMS: atom_id res chain seq x y z
N MET A 1 38.54 18.30 -46.67
CA MET A 1 37.88 17.34 -45.76
C MET A 1 36.73 18.08 -45.09
N LEU A 2 35.49 17.92 -45.59
CA LEU A 2 34.29 18.50 -45.00
C LEU A 2 33.70 17.50 -43.99
N ALA A 3 33.60 17.90 -42.73
CA ALA A 3 32.95 17.14 -41.68
C ALA A 3 31.43 17.40 -41.72
N SER A 4 30.66 16.37 -42.05
CA SER A 4 29.20 16.39 -41.96
C SER A 4 28.76 16.27 -40.49
N LEU A 5 28.16 17.32 -39.94
CA LEU A 5 27.44 17.27 -38.67
C LEU A 5 26.07 16.62 -38.90
N LEU A 6 25.89 15.42 -38.37
CA LEU A 6 24.60 14.77 -38.17
C LEU A 6 23.92 15.40 -36.95
N THR A 7 22.94 16.27 -37.17
CA THR A 7 22.01 16.73 -36.14
C THR A 7 21.01 15.62 -35.85
N LEU A 8 21.21 14.88 -34.75
CA LEU A 8 20.15 14.06 -34.15
C LEU A 8 19.09 15.00 -33.55
N THR A 9 17.98 15.19 -34.26
CA THR A 9 16.75 15.69 -33.65
C THR A 9 16.19 14.60 -32.76
N ALA A 10 16.37 14.75 -31.44
CA ALA A 10 15.66 13.95 -30.46
C ALA A 10 14.16 14.25 -30.61
N LEU A 11 13.42 13.29 -31.17
CA LEU A 11 11.96 13.26 -31.11
C LEU A 11 11.58 13.07 -29.63
N SER A 12 11.33 14.17 -28.94
CA SER A 12 10.67 14.15 -27.64
C SER A 12 9.25 13.64 -27.85
N LEU A 13 9.02 12.36 -27.55
CA LEU A 13 7.65 11.87 -27.36
C LEU A 13 6.99 12.73 -26.27
N PRO A 14 5.70 13.09 -26.40
CA PRO A 14 5.00 13.77 -25.32
C PRO A 14 5.05 12.85 -24.10
N ALA A 15 5.83 13.24 -23.11
CA ALA A 15 5.70 12.71 -21.77
C ALA A 15 4.22 12.88 -21.41
N TRP A 16 3.57 11.78 -21.04
CA TRP A 16 2.19 11.85 -20.60
C TRP A 16 2.16 12.84 -19.44
N ASP A 17 1.47 13.96 -19.61
CA ASP A 17 1.19 14.91 -18.54
C ASP A 17 0.25 14.21 -17.55
N ALA A 18 0.81 13.28 -16.77
CA ALA A 18 0.17 12.80 -15.58
C ALA A 18 -0.07 14.04 -14.73
N PRO A 19 -1.30 14.34 -14.30
CA PRO A 19 -1.59 15.48 -13.46
C PRO A 19 -0.57 15.53 -12.34
N THR A 20 0.05 16.69 -12.13
CA THR A 20 1.00 16.90 -11.04
C THR A 20 0.27 16.60 -9.74
N TRP A 21 0.48 15.36 -9.26
CA TRP A 21 -0.14 14.86 -8.04
C TRP A 21 0.15 15.87 -6.94
N GLY A 22 -0.90 16.29 -6.21
CA GLY A 22 -0.74 17.18 -5.07
C GLY A 22 0.30 16.63 -4.09
N ALA A 23 0.73 17.46 -3.13
CA ALA A 23 1.71 17.06 -2.13
C ALA A 23 1.42 15.64 -1.60
N PRO A 24 2.42 14.74 -1.54
CA PRO A 24 2.20 13.33 -1.23
C PRO A 24 1.39 13.20 0.05
N VAL A 25 0.24 12.53 -0.05
CA VAL A 25 -0.64 12.32 1.10
C VAL A 25 0.15 11.60 2.19
N LYS A 26 0.18 12.19 3.39
CA LYS A 26 0.90 11.63 4.53
C LYS A 26 0.26 10.30 4.94
N SER A 27 0.92 9.21 4.55
CA SER A 27 0.58 7.86 4.96
C SER A 27 0.86 7.65 6.45
N ASP A 28 -0.07 7.00 7.15
CA ASP A 28 0.08 6.50 8.53
C ASP A 28 0.82 5.16 8.58
N THR A 29 0.93 4.43 7.46
CA THR A 29 1.92 3.35 7.31
C THR A 29 3.24 3.92 6.84
N ARG A 30 4.33 3.36 7.36
CA ARG A 30 5.69 3.70 6.97
C ARG A 30 6.61 2.49 7.11
N PRO A 31 7.81 2.52 6.48
CA PRO A 31 8.86 1.58 6.80
C PRO A 31 9.21 1.61 8.30
N ALA A 32 9.54 0.44 8.85
CA ALA A 32 10.13 0.35 10.17
C ALA A 32 11.57 0.88 10.11
N ASN A 33 12.00 1.64 11.11
CA ASN A 33 13.43 1.96 11.23
C ASN A 33 14.22 0.73 11.73
N ALA A 34 15.55 0.79 11.69
CA ALA A 34 16.40 -0.35 12.03
C ALA A 34 16.22 -0.86 13.48
N HIS A 35 15.90 0.01 14.44
CA HIS A 35 15.62 -0.38 15.82
C HIS A 35 14.26 -1.07 15.94
N GLU A 36 13.21 -0.45 15.39
CA GLU A 36 11.86 -1.01 15.32
C GLU A 36 11.85 -2.38 14.64
N ALA A 37 12.49 -2.50 13.48
CA ALA A 37 12.61 -3.75 12.74
C ALA A 37 13.19 -4.85 13.62
N ARG A 38 14.29 -4.58 14.31
CA ARG A 38 14.92 -5.56 15.22
C ARG A 38 14.00 -5.98 16.36
N VAL A 39 13.37 -5.01 17.03
CA VAL A 39 12.46 -5.26 18.16
C VAL A 39 11.24 -6.07 17.71
N PHE A 40 10.65 -5.71 16.58
CA PHE A 40 9.46 -6.36 16.05
C PHE A 40 9.73 -7.75 15.49
N LEU A 41 10.84 -7.96 14.78
CA LEU A 41 11.25 -9.28 14.32
C LEU A 41 11.59 -10.21 15.48
N THR A 42 12.19 -9.68 16.56
CA THR A 42 12.41 -10.46 17.79
C THR A 42 11.08 -10.91 18.40
N ALA A 43 10.09 -10.02 18.47
CA ALA A 43 8.74 -10.34 18.94
C ALA A 43 8.01 -11.33 18.02
N TYR A 44 8.23 -11.25 16.71
CA TYR A 44 7.70 -12.17 15.72
C TYR A 44 8.28 -13.58 15.85
N CYS A 45 9.60 -13.69 16.06
CA CYS A 45 10.29 -14.97 16.23
C CYS A 45 10.10 -15.60 17.61
N GLN A 46 9.60 -14.86 18.60
CA GLN A 46 9.43 -15.37 19.95
C GLN A 46 8.53 -16.62 19.96
N GLY A 47 9.05 -17.73 20.48
CA GLY A 47 8.33 -19.01 20.56
C GLY A 47 8.34 -19.83 19.25
N ARG A 48 9.08 -19.40 18.22
CA ARG A 48 9.23 -20.13 16.95
C ARG A 48 10.67 -20.67 16.85
N PRO A 49 10.89 -21.99 16.96
CA PRO A 49 12.24 -22.57 16.99
C PRO A 49 13.02 -22.31 15.69
N ASP A 50 12.31 -22.28 14.55
CA ASP A 50 12.90 -22.08 13.23
C ASP A 50 12.93 -20.60 12.81
N CYS A 51 12.80 -19.66 13.74
CA CYS A 51 12.80 -18.22 13.45
C CYS A 51 13.98 -17.54 14.14
N GLN A 52 14.87 -16.96 13.34
CA GLN A 52 16.00 -16.20 13.85
C GLN A 52 16.05 -14.83 13.20
N VAL A 53 16.40 -13.82 14.01
CA VAL A 53 16.67 -12.48 13.51
C VAL A 53 18.10 -12.46 12.98
N GLU A 54 18.23 -12.21 11.69
CA GLU A 54 19.49 -12.11 10.97
C GLU A 54 19.68 -10.70 10.40
N PHE A 55 20.88 -10.41 9.90
CA PHE A 55 21.22 -9.14 9.28
C PHE A 55 21.65 -9.37 7.84
N LEU A 56 20.75 -9.05 6.90
CA LEU A 56 20.98 -9.25 5.47
C LEU A 56 21.69 -8.04 4.86
N PRO A 57 22.75 -8.25 4.05
CA PRO A 57 23.35 -7.16 3.29
C PRO A 57 22.37 -6.67 2.20
N ILE A 58 22.29 -5.35 2.01
CA ILE A 58 21.62 -4.73 0.86
C ILE A 58 22.62 -3.88 0.10
N GLY A 59 22.67 -4.12 -1.21
CA GLY A 59 23.54 -3.38 -2.12
C GLY A 59 25.02 -3.64 -1.84
N GLU A 60 25.85 -2.91 -2.57
CA GLU A 60 27.30 -3.10 -2.55
C GLU A 60 28.01 -2.38 -1.40
N ASN A 61 27.31 -1.48 -0.70
CA ASN A 61 27.88 -0.64 0.37
C ASN A 61 27.95 -1.34 1.75
N GLY A 62 27.54 -2.61 1.83
CA GLY A 62 27.58 -3.41 3.07
C GLY A 62 26.54 -3.01 4.13
N THR A 63 25.57 -2.16 3.80
CA THR A 63 24.46 -1.82 4.71
C THR A 63 23.69 -3.09 5.04
N LYS A 64 23.42 -3.32 6.33
CA LYS A 64 22.66 -4.49 6.78
C LYS A 64 21.30 -4.11 7.31
N ILE A 65 20.27 -4.86 6.94
CA ILE A 65 18.94 -4.73 7.53
C ILE A 65 18.56 -5.94 8.36
N PRO A 66 17.84 -5.74 9.48
CA PRO A 66 17.24 -6.84 10.22
C PRO A 66 16.22 -7.58 9.34
N ALA A 67 16.31 -8.91 9.35
CA ALA A 67 15.35 -9.81 8.73
C ALA A 67 15.05 -10.99 9.66
N ALA A 68 13.93 -11.67 9.45
CA ALA A 68 13.63 -12.95 10.08
C ALA A 68 13.28 -13.97 9.01
N ASN A 69 14.05 -15.06 8.90
CA ASN A 69 13.87 -16.08 7.86
C ASN A 69 13.76 -15.44 6.46
N ARG A 70 14.73 -14.58 6.12
CA ARG A 70 14.74 -13.75 4.91
C ARG A 70 13.55 -12.80 4.70
N ARG A 71 12.72 -12.55 5.71
CA ARG A 71 11.63 -11.57 5.64
C ARG A 71 11.98 -10.27 6.31
N ILE A 72 11.59 -9.16 5.69
CA ILE A 72 11.89 -7.81 6.16
C ILE A 72 10.58 -7.04 6.44
N PRO A 73 10.53 -6.22 7.50
CA PRO A 73 9.36 -5.40 7.80
C PRO A 73 9.30 -4.20 6.85
N VAL A 74 8.38 -4.22 5.90
CA VAL A 74 8.25 -3.16 4.88
C VAL A 74 7.29 -2.06 5.28
N ASN A 75 6.27 -2.39 6.08
CA ASN A 75 5.24 -1.46 6.51
C ASN A 75 4.86 -1.73 7.96
N VAL A 76 4.77 -0.67 8.74
CA VAL A 76 4.23 -0.69 10.10
C VAL A 76 3.14 0.36 10.25
N ALA A 77 2.06 0.00 10.95
CA ALA A 77 1.00 0.91 11.36
C ALA A 77 0.76 0.77 12.87
N TYR A 78 1.01 1.85 13.61
CA TYR A 78 0.73 1.88 15.05
C TYR A 78 -0.73 2.23 15.33
N GLY A 79 -1.36 1.58 16.30
CA GLY A 79 -2.75 1.85 16.68
C GLY A 79 -3.22 1.04 17.88
N SER A 80 -4.54 1.01 18.04
CA SER A 80 -5.27 0.20 19.03
C SER A 80 -6.32 -0.61 18.27
N PHE A 81 -5.91 -1.66 17.57
CA PHE A 81 -6.76 -2.36 16.60
C PHE A 81 -7.74 -3.32 17.26
N THR A 82 -7.32 -4.02 18.31
CA THR A 82 -8.14 -5.07 18.92
C THR A 82 -9.03 -4.57 20.05
N ARG A 83 -8.57 -3.57 20.81
CA ARG A 83 -9.31 -2.92 21.91
C ARG A 83 -8.81 -1.50 22.14
N PRO A 84 -9.68 -0.57 22.55
CA PRO A 84 -9.28 0.81 22.83
C PRO A 84 -8.12 0.93 23.82
N GLY A 85 -7.22 1.88 23.58
CA GLY A 85 -6.12 2.21 24.49
C GLY A 85 -4.95 1.23 24.50
N THR A 86 -4.99 0.16 23.69
CA THR A 86 -3.83 -0.74 23.55
C THR A 86 -2.77 -0.16 22.63
N GLN A 87 -1.51 -0.47 22.94
CA GLN A 87 -0.39 -0.15 22.05
C GLN A 87 -0.13 -1.34 21.15
N GLU A 88 -0.51 -1.23 19.89
CA GLU A 88 -0.44 -2.30 18.89
C GLU A 88 0.20 -1.81 17.59
N VAL A 89 0.77 -2.76 16.85
CA VAL A 89 1.36 -2.55 15.52
C VAL A 89 0.84 -3.61 14.59
N LEU A 90 0.36 -3.21 13.42
CA LEU A 90 0.25 -4.11 12.27
C LEU A 90 1.56 -4.00 11.49
N MET A 91 2.30 -5.10 11.39
CA MET A 91 3.58 -5.19 10.70
C MET A 91 3.45 -6.11 9.49
N THR A 92 3.71 -5.59 8.30
CA THR A 92 3.78 -6.37 7.06
C THR A 92 5.20 -6.87 6.84
N LEU A 93 5.35 -8.18 6.63
CA LEU A 93 6.61 -8.82 6.30
C LEU A 93 6.62 -9.24 4.83
N CYS A 94 7.69 -8.92 4.11
CA CYS A 94 7.90 -9.38 2.73
C CYS A 94 9.24 -10.10 2.60
N TYR A 95 9.32 -11.01 1.64
CA TYR A 95 10.58 -11.68 1.33
C TYR A 95 11.60 -10.66 0.86
N ALA A 96 12.81 -10.72 1.40
CA ALA A 96 13.89 -9.85 0.98
C ALA A 96 14.11 -10.02 -0.53
N GLN A 97 14.32 -8.90 -1.23
CA GLN A 97 14.53 -8.86 -2.69
C GLN A 97 13.31 -9.35 -3.52
N SER A 98 12.11 -9.34 -2.93
CA SER A 98 10.87 -9.68 -3.63
C SER A 98 9.75 -8.73 -3.21
N ASP A 99 8.80 -8.50 -4.13
CA ASP A 99 7.55 -7.81 -3.82
C ASP A 99 6.52 -8.76 -3.16
N ALA A 100 6.88 -10.03 -2.97
CA ALA A 100 6.02 -11.01 -2.32
C ALA A 100 5.98 -10.79 -0.80
N CYS A 101 4.78 -10.53 -0.29
CA CYS A 101 4.52 -10.33 1.13
C CYS A 101 3.78 -11.51 1.75
N ASP A 102 4.23 -11.93 2.93
CA ASP A 102 3.72 -13.08 3.70
C ASP A 102 2.34 -12.77 4.32
N GLY A 103 2.10 -11.48 4.60
CA GLY A 103 0.89 -10.98 5.24
C GLY A 103 1.23 -9.99 6.34
N THR A 104 0.32 -9.85 7.31
CA THR A 104 0.46 -8.91 8.43
C THR A 104 0.48 -9.63 9.77
N THR A 105 1.36 -9.20 10.65
CA THR A 105 1.43 -9.67 12.03
C THR A 105 0.94 -8.55 12.94
N LEU A 106 -0.03 -8.86 13.80
CA LEU A 106 -0.38 -7.97 14.91
C LEU A 106 0.62 -8.19 16.05
N LEU A 107 1.32 -7.13 16.43
CA LEU A 107 2.14 -7.07 17.63
C LEU A 107 1.44 -6.23 18.68
N ARG A 108 1.51 -6.64 19.95
CA ARG A 108 0.99 -5.87 21.09
C ARG A 108 2.11 -5.61 22.09
N ARG A 109 2.11 -4.41 22.65
CA ARG A 109 2.99 -4.07 23.77
C ARG A 109 2.35 -4.47 25.10
N GLU A 110 3.01 -5.34 25.83
CA GLU A 110 2.60 -5.85 27.14
C GLU A 110 3.81 -5.82 28.10
N GLY A 111 3.65 -5.25 29.28
CA GLY A 111 4.75 -5.16 30.25
C GLY A 111 6.02 -4.50 29.68
N GLY A 112 5.84 -3.49 28.82
CA GLY A 112 6.94 -2.78 28.15
C GLY A 112 7.56 -3.49 26.95
N ARG A 113 7.22 -4.76 26.68
CA ARG A 113 7.77 -5.58 25.59
C ARG A 113 6.74 -5.81 24.49
N TRP A 114 7.21 -5.95 23.26
CA TRP A 114 6.35 -6.34 22.13
C TRP A 114 6.22 -7.86 22.08
N LYS A 115 5.01 -8.36 21.80
CA LYS A 115 4.72 -9.77 21.55
C LYS A 115 3.87 -9.91 20.31
N ALA A 116 4.10 -10.97 19.53
CA ALA A 116 3.18 -11.35 18.47
C ALA A 116 1.86 -11.87 19.07
N VAL A 117 0.75 -11.35 18.57
CA VAL A 117 -0.60 -11.80 18.94
C VAL A 117 -1.06 -12.86 17.94
N HIS A 118 -1.02 -12.53 16.65
CA HIS A 118 -1.37 -13.43 15.56
C HIS A 118 -0.75 -12.94 14.24
N HIS A 119 -0.70 -13.84 13.27
CA HIS A 119 -0.34 -13.55 11.89
C HIS A 119 -1.56 -13.79 10.99
N THR A 120 -1.72 -12.99 9.94
CA THR A 120 -2.77 -13.17 8.94
C THR A 120 -2.18 -13.03 7.55
N GLU A 121 -2.25 -14.14 6.81
CA GLU A 121 -1.84 -14.22 5.41
C GLU A 121 -2.76 -13.39 4.50
N GLY A 122 -2.23 -12.92 3.38
CA GLY A 122 -3.00 -12.22 2.34
C GLY A 122 -3.47 -10.80 2.69
N VAL A 123 -3.20 -10.31 3.90
CA VAL A 123 -3.47 -8.93 4.32
C VAL A 123 -2.15 -8.19 4.47
N SER A 124 -1.93 -7.16 3.65
CA SER A 124 -0.68 -6.40 3.62
C SER A 124 -0.96 -4.90 3.59
N PRO A 125 -1.15 -4.24 4.76
CA PRO A 125 -1.35 -2.80 4.82
C PRO A 125 -0.14 -2.06 4.22
N SER A 126 -0.38 -1.28 3.17
CA SER A 126 0.56 -0.37 2.53
C SER A 126 -0.17 0.92 2.16
N GLU A 127 0.52 2.06 2.23
CA GLU A 127 -0.05 3.39 1.94
C GLU A 127 -1.43 3.58 2.57
N CYS A 128 -1.49 3.72 3.90
CA CYS A 128 -2.74 3.72 4.64
C CYS A 128 -3.01 5.03 5.37
N LEU A 129 -4.28 5.38 5.52
CA LEU A 129 -4.78 6.36 6.48
C LEU A 129 -5.47 5.62 7.64
N LYS A 130 -5.12 5.98 8.87
CA LYS A 130 -5.67 5.40 10.09
C LYS A 130 -6.90 6.15 10.57
N PHE A 131 -7.95 5.41 10.90
CA PHE A 131 -9.21 5.91 11.46
C PHE A 131 -9.50 5.24 12.79
N ARG A 132 -10.23 5.96 13.65
CA ARG A 132 -10.75 5.43 14.91
C ARG A 132 -12.23 5.14 14.73
N ARG A 133 -12.65 3.90 14.92
CA ARG A 133 -14.03 3.41 14.87
C ARG A 133 -14.85 3.93 16.05
N PHE A 134 -16.19 3.81 15.95
CA PHE A 134 -17.12 4.15 17.04
C PHE A 134 -16.86 3.38 18.33
N ASP A 135 -16.46 2.12 18.25
CA ASP A 135 -16.09 1.29 19.41
C ASP A 135 -14.70 1.64 19.99
N GLY A 136 -14.04 2.67 19.45
CA GLY A 136 -12.74 3.16 19.87
C GLY A 136 -11.55 2.40 19.30
N ARG A 137 -11.75 1.34 18.51
CA ARG A 137 -10.68 0.58 17.85
C ARG A 137 -10.15 1.30 16.61
N GLY A 138 -8.92 1.00 16.24
CA GLY A 138 -8.29 1.47 15.01
C GLY A 138 -8.71 0.64 13.80
N GLN A 139 -8.80 1.29 12.65
CA GLN A 139 -8.87 0.66 11.33
C GLN A 139 -8.02 1.45 10.33
N LEU A 140 -7.67 0.84 9.21
CA LEU A 140 -6.83 1.46 8.18
C LEU A 140 -7.59 1.46 6.86
N ALA A 141 -7.72 2.60 6.20
CA ALA A 141 -8.03 2.63 4.78
C ALA A 141 -6.71 2.61 4.03
N CYS A 142 -6.49 1.63 3.17
CA CYS A 142 -5.22 1.38 2.49
C CYS A 142 -5.42 1.42 0.98
N ARG A 143 -4.51 2.12 0.31
CA ARG A 143 -4.40 2.09 -1.14
C ARG A 143 -3.46 0.95 -1.53
N SER A 144 -3.89 0.12 -2.46
CA SER A 144 -2.98 -0.74 -3.20
C SER A 144 -2.96 -0.27 -4.64
N ASN A 145 -1.76 -0.07 -5.18
CA ASN A 145 -1.61 0.03 -6.61
C ASN A 145 -1.62 -1.42 -7.14
N GLY A 146 -2.41 -1.70 -8.17
CA GLY A 146 -2.32 -2.98 -8.87
C GLY A 146 -0.99 -3.06 -9.65
N MET A 147 -0.92 -3.92 -10.66
CA MET A 147 0.16 -3.80 -11.66
C MET A 147 0.22 -2.34 -12.12
N VAL A 148 1.42 -1.75 -12.02
CA VAL A 148 1.77 -0.30 -12.03
C VAL A 148 1.03 0.55 -13.07
N MET A 149 0.45 -0.08 -14.10
CA MET A 149 -0.15 0.57 -15.26
C MET A 149 -1.68 0.72 -15.22
N TYR A 150 -2.44 -0.11 -14.49
CA TYR A 150 -3.86 -0.27 -14.84
C TYR A 150 -4.89 0.03 -13.76
N GLY A 151 -4.53 0.22 -12.48
CA GLY A 151 -5.55 0.57 -11.48
C GLY A 151 -5.07 0.60 -10.05
N SER A 152 -5.96 1.09 -9.17
CA SER A 152 -5.75 1.16 -7.72
C SER A 152 -6.98 0.63 -7.00
N THR A 153 -6.77 -0.12 -5.92
CA THR A 153 -7.84 -0.55 -5.00
C THR A 153 -7.82 0.26 -3.74
N LEU A 154 -8.99 0.45 -3.13
CA LEU A 154 -9.12 0.99 -1.78
C LEU A 154 -9.69 -0.09 -0.87
N ARG A 155 -8.95 -0.46 0.17
CA ARG A 155 -9.35 -1.49 1.14
C ARG A 155 -9.45 -0.92 2.54
N LEU A 156 -10.44 -1.38 3.30
CA LEU A 156 -10.52 -1.18 4.72
C LEU A 156 -9.94 -2.40 5.44
N ILE A 157 -8.93 -2.18 6.28
CA ILE A 157 -8.30 -3.21 7.09
C ILE A 157 -8.66 -2.97 8.56
N SER A 158 -9.12 -4.02 9.21
CA SER A 158 -9.37 -4.07 10.66
C SER A 158 -8.70 -5.31 11.24
N ALA A 159 -8.46 -5.33 12.54
CA ALA A 159 -7.97 -6.53 13.22
C ALA A 159 -8.68 -6.75 14.55
N ASP A 160 -8.76 -8.00 14.96
CA ASP A 160 -9.15 -8.41 16.30
C ASP A 160 -8.03 -9.26 16.94
N GLY A 161 -8.29 -9.89 18.08
CA GLY A 161 -7.28 -10.71 18.76
C GLY A 161 -6.94 -12.04 18.07
N LYS A 162 -7.55 -12.35 16.91
CA LYS A 162 -7.39 -13.62 16.20
C LYS A 162 -6.89 -13.41 14.76
N ARG A 163 -7.40 -12.40 14.06
CA ARG A 163 -7.04 -12.14 12.66
C ARG A 163 -7.15 -10.67 12.28
N ALA A 164 -6.41 -10.30 11.23
CA ALA A 164 -6.72 -9.14 10.42
C ALA A 164 -7.78 -9.52 9.38
N VAL A 165 -8.56 -8.55 8.94
CA VAL A 165 -9.54 -8.70 7.86
C VAL A 165 -9.45 -7.51 6.93
N GLN A 166 -9.67 -7.74 5.65
CA GLN A 166 -9.75 -6.69 4.64
C GLN A 166 -11.13 -6.70 3.98
N LYS A 167 -11.64 -5.52 3.67
CA LYS A 167 -12.88 -5.30 2.92
C LYS A 167 -12.60 -4.29 1.80
N ASP A 168 -12.96 -4.61 0.57
CA ASP A 168 -12.85 -3.65 -0.51
C ASP A 168 -13.88 -2.52 -0.32
N LEU A 169 -13.41 -1.27 -0.33
CA LEU A 169 -14.24 -0.07 -0.42
C LEU A 169 -14.40 0.35 -1.88
N LEU A 170 -13.33 0.19 -2.65
CA LEU A 170 -13.31 0.31 -4.10
C LEU A 170 -12.50 -0.88 -4.62
N PRO A 171 -13.15 -1.92 -5.19
CA PRO A 171 -12.43 -3.05 -5.76
C PRO A 171 -11.57 -2.58 -6.93
N ASP A 172 -10.62 -3.42 -7.35
CA ASP A 172 -9.90 -3.17 -8.60
C ASP A 172 -10.90 -3.12 -9.74
N GLY A 173 -10.91 -1.98 -10.40
CA GLY A 173 -11.60 -1.86 -11.68
C GLY A 173 -10.82 -2.51 -12.82
N LEU A 174 -9.82 -3.37 -12.55
CA LEU A 174 -9.03 -4.02 -13.59
C LEU A 174 -9.93 -5.01 -14.33
N GLY A 175 -10.57 -4.54 -15.40
CA GLY A 175 -11.16 -5.45 -16.38
C GLY A 175 -10.08 -6.40 -16.87
N ASN A 176 -10.46 -7.66 -17.13
CA ASN A 176 -9.65 -8.50 -18.01
C ASN A 176 -9.39 -7.73 -19.31
N CYS A 177 -8.21 -7.91 -19.92
CA CYS A 177 -7.87 -7.29 -21.22
C CYS A 177 -8.81 -7.71 -22.37
N GLU A 178 -9.82 -8.52 -22.07
CA GLU A 178 -10.90 -8.97 -22.93
C GLU A 178 -12.09 -7.99 -22.93
N ALA A 179 -12.29 -7.21 -21.85
CA ALA A 179 -13.33 -6.21 -21.77
C ALA A 179 -13.03 -5.01 -22.70
N ARG A 180 -14.01 -4.60 -23.50
CA ARG A 180 -13.89 -3.46 -24.42
C ARG A 180 -15.10 -2.51 -24.32
N PRO A 181 -14.92 -1.25 -23.91
CA PRO A 181 -13.69 -0.68 -23.36
C PRO A 181 -13.31 -1.31 -22.02
N MET A 182 -12.01 -1.37 -21.72
CA MET A 182 -11.53 -1.86 -20.43
C MET A 182 -11.78 -0.79 -19.37
N PRO A 183 -12.61 -1.07 -18.34
CA PRO A 183 -12.73 -0.15 -17.22
C PRO A 183 -11.40 -0.12 -16.47
N VAL A 184 -11.04 1.04 -15.96
CA VAL A 184 -9.89 1.24 -15.08
C VAL A 184 -10.30 2.22 -14.00
N THR A 185 -10.03 1.87 -12.74
CA THR A 185 -10.22 2.79 -11.61
C THR A 185 -8.86 3.15 -11.03
N ARG A 186 -8.57 4.45 -10.92
CA ARG A 186 -7.39 4.98 -10.23
C ARG A 186 -7.82 5.86 -9.07
N LEU A 187 -7.09 5.76 -7.97
CA LEU A 187 -7.29 6.65 -6.83
C LEU A 187 -6.40 7.89 -7.02
N GLY A 188 -7.04 9.04 -6.91
CA GLY A 188 -6.44 10.36 -6.85
C GLY A 188 -5.89 10.71 -5.47
N ASP A 189 -6.04 11.97 -5.13
CA ASP A 189 -5.85 12.44 -3.76
C ASP A 189 -6.87 11.79 -2.82
N TRP A 190 -6.45 11.59 -1.58
CA TRP A 190 -7.30 11.04 -0.54
C TRP A 190 -6.92 11.65 0.80
N ARG A 191 -7.89 11.87 1.66
CA ARG A 191 -7.69 12.66 2.88
C ARG A 191 -8.71 12.33 3.95
N LYS A 192 -8.36 12.72 5.17
CA LYS A 192 -9.26 12.76 6.32
C LYS A 192 -10.00 14.08 6.32
N GLN A 193 -11.33 14.05 6.37
CA GLN A 193 -12.16 15.24 6.44
C GLN A 193 -13.48 14.87 7.13
N ASP A 194 -13.86 15.60 8.17
CA ASP A 194 -15.19 15.48 8.77
C ASP A 194 -16.19 16.15 7.81
N VAL A 195 -16.98 15.36 7.07
CA VAL A 195 -17.92 15.89 6.07
C VAL A 195 -19.34 16.04 6.61
N ASN A 196 -19.66 15.40 7.74
CA ASN A 196 -20.99 15.36 8.33
C ASN A 196 -21.10 16.18 9.63
N GLY A 197 -19.99 16.70 10.16
CA GLY A 197 -19.92 17.50 11.37
C GLY A 197 -20.01 16.69 12.66
N ASP A 198 -19.74 15.38 12.63
CA ASP A 198 -19.83 14.50 13.80
C ASP A 198 -18.56 14.51 14.69
N GLY A 199 -17.55 15.30 14.30
CA GLY A 199 -16.27 15.43 15.00
C GLY A 199 -15.29 14.28 14.72
N ARG A 200 -15.64 13.33 13.84
CA ARG A 200 -14.77 12.24 13.40
C ARG A 200 -14.43 12.42 11.93
N PRO A 201 -13.16 12.19 11.54
CA PRO A 201 -12.79 12.33 10.14
C PRO A 201 -13.36 11.18 9.30
N ASP A 202 -14.06 11.52 8.23
CA ASP A 202 -14.40 10.61 7.15
C ASP A 202 -13.23 10.46 6.17
N LEU A 203 -13.29 9.41 5.36
CA LEU A 203 -12.37 9.23 4.25
C LEU A 203 -12.98 9.88 2.99
N VAL A 204 -12.27 10.87 2.43
CA VAL A 204 -12.63 11.50 1.15
C VAL A 204 -11.57 11.14 0.12
N VAL A 205 -12.01 10.61 -1.02
CA VAL A 205 -11.13 10.08 -2.08
C VAL A 205 -11.56 10.60 -3.44
N ASP A 206 -10.61 11.14 -4.18
CA ASP A 206 -10.76 11.37 -5.61
C ASP A 206 -10.65 10.03 -6.34
N VAL A 207 -11.64 9.72 -7.16
CA VAL A 207 -11.68 8.48 -7.95
C VAL A 207 -11.75 8.87 -9.40
N TYR A 208 -10.74 8.44 -10.16
CA TYR A 208 -10.71 8.59 -11.60
C TYR A 208 -11.11 7.26 -12.23
N ARG A 209 -12.14 7.30 -13.07
CA ARG A 209 -12.58 6.15 -13.84
C ARG A 209 -12.30 6.41 -15.28
N TYR A 210 -11.58 5.48 -15.89
CA TYR A 210 -11.20 5.52 -17.28
C TYR A 210 -11.84 4.35 -18.01
N ARG A 211 -12.16 4.60 -19.28
CA ARG A 211 -12.45 3.57 -20.27
C ARG A 211 -11.31 3.57 -21.26
N LEU A 212 -10.51 2.50 -21.23
CA LEU A 212 -9.38 2.32 -22.14
C LEU A 212 -9.86 1.57 -23.38
N HIS A 213 -9.70 2.20 -24.54
CA HIS A 213 -9.99 1.60 -25.82
C HIS A 213 -8.68 1.20 -26.50
N PHE A 214 -8.45 -0.10 -26.64
CA PHE A 214 -7.30 -0.66 -27.36
C PHE A 214 -7.67 -0.93 -28.82
N GLY A 215 -6.70 -0.74 -29.72
CA GLY A 215 -6.89 -0.96 -31.15
C GLY A 215 -6.96 -2.44 -31.52
N LYS A 216 -6.31 -3.31 -30.74
CA LYS A 216 -6.27 -4.77 -30.93
C LYS A 216 -6.62 -5.54 -29.65
N PRO A 217 -6.93 -6.85 -29.76
CA PRO A 217 -7.03 -7.71 -28.58
C PRO A 217 -5.73 -7.76 -27.78
N GLY A 218 -5.82 -7.54 -26.47
CA GLY A 218 -4.69 -7.63 -25.53
C GLY A 218 -4.21 -6.27 -25.01
N CYS A 219 -3.80 -6.22 -23.73
CA CYS A 219 -3.18 -5.03 -23.12
C CYS A 219 -1.70 -4.93 -23.51
N LEU A 220 -1.39 -4.75 -24.80
CA LEU A 220 -0.01 -4.65 -25.24
C LEU A 220 0.54 -3.22 -25.00
N PRO A 221 1.74 -3.07 -24.42
CA PRO A 221 2.38 -1.77 -24.29
C PRO A 221 2.70 -1.19 -25.68
N GLY A 222 2.42 0.10 -25.88
CA GLY A 222 2.78 0.85 -27.09
C GLY A 222 1.66 1.10 -28.10
N GLU A 223 0.45 0.57 -27.90
CA GLU A 223 -0.70 0.96 -28.74
C GLU A 223 -1.27 2.33 -28.35
N PRO A 224 -1.77 3.13 -29.32
CA PRO A 224 -2.52 4.33 -29.00
C PRO A 224 -3.82 3.95 -28.27
N VAL A 225 -3.92 4.36 -27.01
CA VAL A 225 -5.10 4.13 -26.17
C VAL A 225 -5.93 5.39 -26.17
N ARG A 226 -7.18 5.32 -26.63
CA ARG A 226 -8.15 6.38 -26.34
C ARG A 226 -8.64 6.22 -24.92
N VAL A 227 -8.66 7.32 -24.18
CA VAL A 227 -9.03 7.38 -22.77
C VAL A 227 -10.22 8.31 -22.61
N ASP A 228 -11.37 7.77 -22.23
CA ASP A 228 -12.49 8.57 -21.75
C ASP A 228 -12.51 8.50 -20.22
N GLY A 229 -12.45 9.65 -19.53
CA GLY A 229 -12.27 9.71 -18.08
C GLY A 229 -13.34 10.54 -17.38
N GLU A 230 -13.78 10.08 -16.20
CA GLU A 230 -14.53 10.89 -15.24
C GLU A 230 -13.78 10.96 -13.90
N ARG A 231 -13.87 12.12 -13.22
CA ARG A 231 -13.44 12.28 -11.82
C ARG A 231 -14.67 12.33 -10.93
N VAL A 232 -14.70 11.50 -9.91
CA VAL A 232 -15.75 11.45 -8.90
C VAL A 232 -15.14 11.52 -7.50
N VAL A 233 -15.65 12.40 -6.66
CA VAL A 233 -15.29 12.42 -5.23
C VAL A 233 -16.16 11.40 -4.49
N ARG A 234 -15.53 10.41 -3.86
CA ARG A 234 -16.18 9.45 -2.97
C ARG A 234 -15.93 9.81 -1.51
N ARG A 235 -16.92 9.55 -0.67
CA ARG A 235 -16.89 9.80 0.77
C ARG A 235 -17.29 8.51 1.47
N PHE A 236 -16.52 8.09 2.45
CA PHE A 236 -16.79 6.89 3.25
C PHE A 236 -16.82 7.30 4.72
N ALA A 237 -17.92 6.99 5.39
CA ALA A 237 -18.00 7.11 6.84
C ALA A 237 -17.11 6.05 7.50
N MET A 238 -16.31 6.47 8.49
CA MET A 238 -15.25 5.66 9.10
C MET A 238 -15.48 5.34 10.58
#